data_AF-A0A6G1SMD8-F1
#
_entry.id   AF-A0A6G1SMD8-F1
#
_cell.length_a   1.000
_cell.length_b   1.000
_cell.length_c   1.000
_cell.angle_alpha   90.00
_cell.angle_beta   90.00
_cell.angle_gamma   90.00
#
_symmetry.space_group_name_H-M   'P 1'
#
loop_
_entity.id
_entity.type
_entity.pdbx_description
1 polymer ?
#
loop_
_entity_poly.entity_id
_entity_poly.type
_entity_poly.pdbx_seq_one_letter_code
_entity_poly.pdbx_strand_id
1 'polypeptide(L)'
;MDTTKKEDLKQAVIVDYKAIGCKSPGSGSSNKKPYIQYSLEWLLIEQFDEIFVCCLPDNAQQLREFVKFFLRTQDVPESMTIQVHASESNCSTGDCLRDLDSKVLLKTDFIIMDVGCCGNLSLTELLDSHKRLKKQDKNAILTSVVRTVFTKHLTDLGEFPIYVSDPSTGLLLHYVAGRIAENEKPGPLSSSLPSIKSINVPSQIFLERASVKIHTNLCSTNLSIYSSNVPALYTELFDCHSEADLIQAAFDNHEVLGGTVYIHAIDDFFSQRMADFGFAINQKRDKFDTNLIYKRNAPFQVLRKLVNDSLIECTRLNPENYLSTLNDDEESDNESESSSEQSEIDDDEVFFSEVLDSLIRGYEEAIKNENLVLEVNSSKHAYNIGIDDVYATIAKALLCLPEKLHTKPGSYVEYSRMVESAIDKFAQFLLNYMKSEESKSIFLSTMERLCITRQLDYLNDTVLAKVLYKLYEIDALDEESILRWFEDYDMSDEDQKSLRTKAALRQLVEALEAESDEEEDDDDDGEDDDDDDC
;
A
#
# COMPACT_ATOMS: atom_id res chain seq x y z
N MET A 1 24.69 -27.90 37.82
CA MET A 1 24.57 -26.48 38.21
C MET A 1 25.14 -25.69 37.06
N ASP A 2 24.29 -25.21 36.17
CA ASP A 2 24.53 -23.94 35.47
C ASP A 2 23.16 -23.43 35.05
N THR A 3 22.53 -22.78 36.00
CA THR A 3 21.45 -21.83 35.79
C THR A 3 22.07 -20.55 35.22
N THR A 4 22.60 -20.60 33.99
CA THR A 4 22.71 -19.40 33.18
C THR A 4 21.27 -18.95 32.95
N LYS A 5 20.95 -17.79 33.52
CA LYS A 5 19.58 -17.30 33.67
C LYS A 5 18.91 -17.24 32.31
N LYS A 6 17.67 -17.71 32.21
CA LYS A 6 16.80 -17.53 31.03
C LYS A 6 16.69 -16.08 30.53
N GLU A 7 17.10 -15.08 31.33
CA GLU A 7 17.06 -13.65 31.02
C GLU A 7 18.22 -13.13 30.13
N ASP A 8 19.31 -13.91 29.98
CA ASP A 8 20.51 -13.47 29.26
C ASP A 8 20.64 -14.09 27.85
N LEU A 9 19.66 -14.87 27.40
CA LEU A 9 19.64 -15.44 26.05
C LEU A 9 19.48 -14.32 25.01
N LYS A 10 20.39 -14.26 24.03
CA LYS A 10 20.29 -13.32 22.91
C LYS A 10 19.69 -14.03 21.70
N GLN A 11 18.45 -13.67 21.38
CA GLN A 11 17.74 -14.20 20.22
C GLN A 11 17.71 -13.17 19.08
N ALA A 12 17.81 -13.64 17.84
CA ALA A 12 17.65 -12.82 16.64
C ALA A 12 16.81 -13.54 15.58
N VAL A 13 16.07 -12.75 14.80
CA VAL A 13 15.25 -13.20 13.67
C VAL A 13 15.74 -12.50 12.41
N ILE A 14 16.05 -13.29 11.38
CA ILE A 14 16.36 -12.79 10.04
C ILE A 14 15.16 -13.11 9.15
N VAL A 15 14.64 -12.09 8.47
CA VAL A 15 13.48 -12.23 7.58
C VAL A 15 13.92 -12.17 6.11
N ASP A 16 13.56 -13.18 5.33
CA ASP A 16 13.81 -13.31 3.88
C ASP A 16 12.52 -13.67 3.12
N TYR A 17 11.49 -12.81 3.24
CA TYR A 17 10.25 -12.96 2.45
C TYR A 17 10.43 -12.55 0.98
N LYS A 18 11.47 -11.76 0.64
CA LYS A 18 11.79 -11.36 -0.76
C LYS A 18 12.63 -12.37 -1.53
N ALA A 19 12.90 -13.55 -0.95
CA ALA A 19 13.71 -14.60 -1.56
C ALA A 19 15.09 -14.13 -2.09
N ILE A 20 15.70 -13.14 -1.44
CA ILE A 20 17.00 -12.58 -1.86
C ILE A 20 18.17 -13.16 -1.07
N GLY A 21 17.95 -13.90 0.02
CA GLY A 21 19.02 -14.35 0.91
C GLY A 21 20.13 -15.16 0.23
N CYS A 22 19.76 -15.99 -0.75
CA CYS A 22 20.69 -16.79 -1.56
C CYS A 22 21.35 -15.99 -2.71
N LYS A 23 20.81 -14.82 -3.07
CA LYS A 23 21.38 -13.96 -4.13
C LYS A 23 22.68 -13.32 -3.63
N SER A 24 23.58 -12.99 -4.57
CA SER A 24 24.85 -12.32 -4.28
C SER A 24 24.90 -10.97 -5.01
N PRO A 25 25.57 -9.95 -4.44
CA PRO A 25 25.74 -8.67 -5.13
C PRO A 25 26.63 -8.84 -6.37
N GLY A 26 26.07 -8.62 -7.57
CA GLY A 26 26.80 -8.51 -8.84
C GLY A 26 26.92 -9.78 -9.70
N SER A 27 26.79 -9.59 -11.02
CA SER A 27 26.79 -10.67 -12.03
C SER A 27 28.20 -11.21 -12.39
N GLY A 28 29.29 -10.56 -11.96
CA GLY A 28 30.62 -10.75 -12.60
C GLY A 28 31.88 -11.01 -11.75
N SER A 29 31.83 -11.19 -10.42
CA SER A 29 33.05 -11.42 -9.59
C SER A 29 33.22 -12.88 -9.15
N SER A 30 34.47 -13.33 -9.02
CA SER A 30 34.89 -14.69 -8.68
C SER A 30 34.77 -15.07 -7.19
N ASN A 31 34.14 -14.22 -6.37
CA ASN A 31 33.97 -14.45 -4.93
C ASN A 31 32.55 -14.04 -4.47
N LYS A 32 31.53 -14.77 -4.93
CA LYS A 32 30.11 -14.48 -4.65
C LYS A 32 29.74 -14.85 -3.21
N LYS A 33 29.68 -13.87 -2.30
CA LYS A 33 29.09 -14.04 -0.98
C LYS A 33 27.58 -13.76 -1.02
N PRO A 34 26.71 -14.66 -0.55
CA PRO A 34 25.28 -14.42 -0.52
C PRO A 34 24.89 -13.37 0.53
N TYR A 35 23.76 -12.68 0.34
CA TYR A 35 23.32 -11.61 1.25
C TYR A 35 23.15 -12.07 2.70
N ILE A 36 22.64 -13.29 2.90
CA ILE A 36 22.47 -13.86 4.25
C ILE A 36 23.79 -13.98 5.00
N GLN A 37 24.92 -14.18 4.30
CA GLN A 37 26.23 -14.33 4.93
C GLN A 37 26.61 -13.08 5.74
N TYR A 38 26.29 -11.89 5.24
CA TYR A 38 26.62 -10.64 5.91
C TYR A 38 25.88 -10.48 7.24
N SER A 39 24.58 -10.80 7.26
CA SER A 39 23.77 -10.72 8.47
C SER A 39 24.20 -11.76 9.50
N LEU A 40 24.52 -12.99 9.06
CA LEU A 40 25.03 -14.04 9.95
C LEU A 40 26.42 -13.71 10.51
N GLU A 41 27.33 -13.17 9.71
CA GLU A 41 28.66 -12.75 10.17
C GLU A 41 28.55 -11.62 11.21
N TRP A 42 27.60 -10.70 11.05
CA TRP A 42 27.36 -9.63 12.02
C TRP A 42 26.85 -10.17 13.37
N LEU A 43 25.84 -11.05 13.34
CA LEU A 43 25.29 -11.67 14.54
C LEU A 43 26.30 -12.60 15.23
N LEU A 44 27.19 -13.25 14.48
CA LEU A 44 28.29 -14.05 15.02
C LEU A 44 29.28 -13.18 15.81
N ILE A 45 29.61 -11.99 15.31
CA ILE A 45 30.54 -11.07 15.98
C ILE A 45 29.94 -10.51 17.27
N GLU A 46 28.64 -10.25 17.29
CA GLU A 46 27.91 -9.81 18.48
C GLU A 46 27.55 -10.96 19.45
N GLN A 47 27.91 -12.21 19.09
CA GLN A 47 27.74 -13.42 19.90
C GLN A 47 26.27 -13.65 20.30
N PHE A 48 25.38 -13.75 19.31
CA PHE A 48 24.00 -14.17 19.52
C PHE A 48 23.91 -15.70 19.73
N ASP A 49 22.98 -16.13 20.59
CA ASP A 49 22.84 -17.54 20.98
C ASP A 49 21.88 -18.30 20.08
N GLU A 50 20.70 -17.74 19.77
CA GLU A 50 19.70 -18.38 18.93
C GLU A 50 19.31 -17.46 17.77
N ILE A 51 19.49 -17.94 16.54
CA ILE A 51 19.10 -17.23 15.32
C ILE A 51 18.04 -18.04 14.59
N PHE A 52 16.93 -17.38 14.26
CA PHE A 52 15.86 -17.92 13.45
C PHE A 52 15.85 -17.22 12.10
N VAL A 53 15.98 -17.97 11.01
CA VAL A 53 15.91 -17.47 9.64
C VAL A 53 14.57 -17.87 9.06
N CYS A 54 13.69 -16.90 8.81
CA CYS A 54 12.39 -17.12 8.18
C CYS A 54 12.51 -16.85 6.68
N CYS A 55 12.16 -17.83 5.86
CA CYS A 55 12.24 -17.73 4.40
C CYS A 55 11.04 -18.39 3.73
N LEU A 56 10.85 -18.08 2.44
CA LEU A 56 9.92 -18.81 1.57
C LEU A 56 10.40 -20.25 1.29
N PRO A 57 9.49 -21.19 0.96
CA PRO A 57 9.82 -22.60 0.73
C PRO A 57 10.87 -22.82 -0.36
N ASP A 58 10.84 -22.02 -1.43
CA ASP A 58 11.70 -22.19 -2.61
C ASP A 58 13.20 -22.06 -2.30
N ASN A 59 13.55 -21.16 -1.39
CA ASN A 59 14.93 -20.93 -0.96
C ASN A 59 15.32 -21.73 0.28
N ALA A 60 14.38 -22.41 0.94
CA ALA A 60 14.59 -23.05 2.22
C ALA A 60 15.69 -24.12 2.18
N GLN A 61 15.72 -24.93 1.13
CA GLN A 61 16.73 -25.98 1.00
C GLN A 61 18.13 -25.38 0.82
N GLN A 62 18.26 -24.38 -0.05
CA GLN A 62 19.53 -23.71 -0.33
C GLN A 62 20.06 -22.99 0.92
N LEU A 63 19.18 -22.29 1.66
CA LEU A 63 19.54 -21.63 2.91
C LEU A 63 19.94 -22.64 3.98
N ARG A 64 19.24 -23.77 4.13
CA ARG A 64 19.63 -24.84 5.07
C ARG A 64 21.00 -25.43 4.73
N GLU A 65 21.29 -25.64 3.45
CA GLU A 65 22.60 -26.11 2.99
C GLU A 65 23.70 -25.07 3.24
N PHE A 66 23.41 -23.80 2.96
CA PHE A 66 24.32 -22.69 3.23
C PHE A 66 24.61 -22.53 4.72
N VAL A 67 23.60 -22.57 5.58
CA VAL A 67 23.77 -22.50 7.04
C VAL A 67 24.62 -23.69 7.54
N LYS A 68 24.38 -24.90 7.04
CA LYS A 68 25.22 -26.07 7.37
C LYS A 68 26.67 -25.88 6.91
N PHE A 69 26.89 -25.27 5.75
CA PHE A 69 28.23 -24.95 5.25
C PHE A 69 28.89 -23.86 6.10
N PHE A 70 28.15 -22.81 6.46
CA PHE A 70 28.61 -21.70 7.30
C PHE A 70 29.05 -22.20 8.68
N LEU A 71 28.22 -23.03 9.34
CA LEU A 71 28.52 -23.67 10.63
C LEU A 71 29.77 -24.57 10.58
N ARG A 72 30.14 -25.10 9.41
CA ARG A 72 31.32 -25.96 9.23
C ARG A 72 32.59 -25.19 8.88
N THR A 73 32.45 -24.01 8.26
CA THR A 73 33.57 -23.26 7.69
C THR A 73 34.01 -22.09 8.56
N GLN A 74 33.07 -21.50 9.31
CA GLN A 74 33.33 -20.44 10.27
C GLN A 74 33.53 -21.06 11.66
N ASP A 75 34.37 -20.43 12.49
CA ASP A 75 34.59 -20.83 13.89
C ASP A 75 33.40 -20.38 14.76
N VAL A 76 32.25 -21.01 14.53
CA VAL A 76 31.00 -20.68 15.21
C VAL A 76 31.01 -21.32 16.61
N PRO A 77 30.77 -20.55 17.68
CA PRO A 77 30.68 -21.10 19.03
C PRO A 77 29.63 -22.22 19.13
N GLU A 78 29.91 -23.28 19.89
CA GLU A 78 28.95 -24.38 20.12
C GLU A 78 27.65 -23.91 20.81
N SER A 79 27.66 -22.74 21.43
CA SER A 79 26.46 -22.12 22.03
C SER A 79 25.50 -21.50 21.01
N MET A 80 25.94 -21.25 19.79
CA MET A 80 25.17 -20.54 18.77
C MET A 80 24.39 -21.53 17.90
N THR A 81 23.06 -21.41 17.91
CA THR A 81 22.14 -22.25 17.14
C THR A 81 21.47 -21.43 16.04
N ILE A 82 21.57 -21.88 14.79
CA ILE A 82 20.90 -21.25 13.65
C ILE A 82 19.83 -22.21 13.11
N GLN A 83 18.58 -21.80 13.12
CA GLN A 83 17.44 -22.57 12.63
C GLN A 83 16.78 -21.87 11.45
N VAL A 84 16.57 -22.62 10.38
CA VAL A 84 15.84 -22.13 9.20
C VAL A 84 14.40 -22.60 9.29
N HIS A 85 13.45 -21.68 9.22
CA HIS A 85 12.02 -21.91 9.20
C HIS A 85 11.47 -21.47 7.85
N ALA A 86 10.79 -22.41 7.21
CA ALA A 86 10.15 -22.17 5.93
C ALA A 86 8.66 -22.46 6.06
N SER A 87 7.85 -21.53 5.59
CA SER A 87 6.40 -21.63 5.51
C SER A 87 5.94 -20.95 4.23
N GLU A 88 4.93 -21.51 3.58
CA GLU A 88 4.26 -20.90 2.41
C GLU A 88 3.60 -19.56 2.79
N SER A 89 3.22 -19.41 4.07
CA SER A 89 2.60 -18.19 4.58
C SER A 89 3.58 -17.03 4.82
N ASN A 90 4.91 -17.23 4.74
CA ASN A 90 5.91 -16.22 5.14
C ASN A 90 6.13 -15.13 4.08
N CYS A 91 5.07 -14.44 3.68
CA CYS A 91 5.12 -13.38 2.67
C CYS A 91 5.39 -11.98 3.26
N SER A 92 5.19 -11.80 4.57
CA SER A 92 5.45 -10.55 5.28
C SER A 92 6.23 -10.75 6.58
N THR A 93 6.65 -9.64 7.20
CA THR A 93 7.30 -9.67 8.54
C THR A 93 6.31 -10.16 9.59
N GLY A 94 5.05 -9.73 9.52
CA GLY A 94 3.97 -10.19 10.40
C GLY A 94 3.72 -11.68 10.28
N ASP A 95 3.63 -12.22 9.06
CA ASP A 95 3.44 -13.66 8.86
C ASP A 95 4.58 -14.50 9.46
N CYS A 96 5.83 -14.03 9.28
CA CYS A 96 7.00 -14.69 9.84
C CYS A 96 6.95 -14.73 11.37
N LEU A 97 6.47 -13.67 12.00
CA LEU A 97 6.32 -13.61 13.46
C LEU A 97 5.17 -14.47 13.96
N ARG A 98 4.03 -14.53 13.24
CA ARG A 98 2.91 -15.44 13.53
C ARG A 98 3.35 -16.91 13.49
N ASP A 99 4.16 -17.28 12.49
CA ASP A 99 4.70 -18.65 12.39
C ASP A 99 5.65 -18.97 13.56
N LEU A 100 6.53 -18.04 13.94
CA LEU A 100 7.42 -18.21 15.09
C LEU A 100 6.68 -18.28 16.43
N ASP A 101 5.60 -17.52 16.57
CA ASP A 101 4.72 -17.52 17.75
C ASP A 101 4.01 -18.88 17.89
N SER A 102 3.47 -19.42 16.80
CA SER A 102 2.82 -20.74 16.78
C SER A 102 3.75 -21.87 17.26
N LYS A 103 5.06 -21.70 17.06
CA LYS A 103 6.12 -22.65 17.46
C LYS A 103 6.72 -22.33 18.84
N VAL A 104 6.35 -21.21 19.45
CA VAL A 104 6.81 -20.74 20.78
C VAL A 104 8.34 -20.72 20.89
N LEU A 105 9.00 -20.20 19.85
CA LEU A 105 10.46 -20.20 19.73
C LEU A 105 11.11 -18.98 20.42
N LEU A 106 10.43 -17.84 20.38
CA LEU A 106 10.90 -16.59 20.95
C LEU A 106 10.51 -16.51 22.43
N LYS A 107 11.52 -16.39 23.31
CA LYS A 107 11.37 -16.46 24.77
C LYS A 107 11.82 -15.17 25.46
N THR A 108 12.68 -14.40 24.82
CA THR A 108 13.23 -13.14 25.32
C THR A 108 13.03 -12.03 24.30
N ASP A 109 13.29 -10.79 24.71
CA ASP A 109 13.38 -9.68 23.76
C ASP A 109 14.46 -10.00 22.72
N PHE A 110 14.16 -9.74 21.46
CA PHE A 110 14.93 -10.22 20.32
C PHE A 110 15.12 -9.13 19.28
N ILE A 111 16.15 -9.31 18.47
CA ILE A 111 16.41 -8.43 17.32
C ILE A 111 15.76 -9.03 16.09
N ILE A 112 15.06 -8.21 15.31
CA ILE A 112 14.58 -8.58 13.98
C ILE A 112 15.31 -7.75 12.93
N MET A 113 15.73 -8.39 11.85
CA MET A 113 16.38 -7.73 10.72
C MET A 113 16.02 -8.38 9.40
N ASP A 114 16.01 -7.58 8.34
CA ASP A 114 15.93 -8.11 6.98
C ASP A 114 17.24 -8.78 6.56
N VAL A 115 17.12 -9.76 5.66
CA VAL A 115 18.27 -10.42 5.07
C VAL A 115 19.15 -9.43 4.30
N GLY A 116 20.48 -9.55 4.47
CA GLY A 116 21.44 -8.66 3.85
C GLY A 116 21.62 -7.33 4.59
N CYS A 117 21.02 -7.15 5.77
CA CYS A 117 21.37 -6.06 6.66
C CYS A 117 22.79 -6.25 7.21
N CYS A 118 23.62 -5.21 7.12
CA CYS A 118 24.96 -5.19 7.66
C CYS A 118 25.27 -3.84 8.32
N GLY A 119 26.12 -3.86 9.34
CA GLY A 119 26.43 -2.66 10.08
C GLY A 119 27.61 -2.74 11.04
N ASN A 120 27.91 -1.61 11.67
CA ASN A 120 28.94 -1.48 12.72
C ASN A 120 28.35 -1.03 14.07
N LEU A 121 27.03 -1.13 14.22
CA LEU A 121 26.31 -0.81 15.44
C LEU A 121 26.38 -1.99 16.41
N SER A 122 26.58 -1.72 17.71
CA SER A 122 26.59 -2.79 18.71
C SER A 122 25.15 -3.21 19.01
N LEU A 123 24.77 -4.36 18.46
CA LEU A 123 23.46 -4.96 18.66
C LEU A 123 23.23 -5.34 20.13
N THR A 124 24.29 -5.73 20.84
CA THR A 124 24.22 -6.03 22.28
C THR A 124 23.85 -4.79 23.09
N GLU A 125 24.50 -3.64 22.82
CA GLU A 125 24.22 -2.39 23.52
C GLU A 125 22.80 -1.88 23.23
N LEU A 126 22.33 -2.05 21.99
CA LEU A 126 20.95 -1.74 21.62
C LEU A 126 19.95 -2.60 22.39
N LEU A 127 20.16 -3.92 22.45
CA LEU A 127 19.28 -4.83 23.18
C LEU A 127 19.27 -4.50 24.68
N ASP A 128 20.43 -4.20 25.26
CA ASP A 128 20.54 -3.77 26.66
C ASP A 128 19.84 -2.43 26.91
N SER A 129 19.88 -1.51 25.94
CA SER A 129 19.17 -0.23 26.00
C SER A 129 17.65 -0.45 26.01
N HIS A 130 17.13 -1.30 25.12
CA HIS A 130 15.72 -1.69 25.12
C HIS A 130 15.32 -2.37 26.44
N LYS A 131 16.12 -3.31 26.95
CA LYS A 131 15.88 -3.93 28.27
C LYS A 131 15.85 -2.90 29.42
N ARG A 132 16.63 -1.81 29.34
CA ARG A 132 16.58 -0.71 30.31
C ARG A 132 15.31 0.12 30.16
N LEU A 133 14.88 0.42 28.93
CA LEU A 133 13.61 1.10 28.66
C LEU A 133 12.43 0.27 29.18
N LYS A 134 12.40 -1.03 28.88
CA LYS A 134 11.35 -1.96 29.35
C LYS A 134 11.25 -2.07 30.88
N LYS A 135 12.34 -1.83 31.60
CA LYS A 135 12.34 -1.76 33.08
C LYS A 135 11.68 -0.49 33.60
N GLN A 136 11.78 0.62 32.86
CA GLN A 136 11.13 1.89 33.20
C GLN A 136 9.67 1.90 32.73
N ASP A 137 9.44 1.35 31.55
CA ASP A 137 8.17 1.28 30.86
C ASP A 137 7.86 -0.16 30.46
N LYS A 138 7.01 -0.83 31.23
CA LYS A 138 6.66 -2.23 30.99
C LYS A 138 5.91 -2.44 29.68
N ASN A 139 5.40 -1.36 29.08
CA ASN A 139 4.62 -1.40 27.86
C ASN A 139 5.48 -1.14 26.62
N ALA A 140 6.81 -1.05 26.76
CA ALA A 140 7.72 -0.95 25.62
C ALA A 140 7.63 -2.20 24.73
N ILE A 141 6.98 -2.07 23.58
CA ILE A 141 6.80 -3.17 22.62
C ILE A 141 7.91 -3.18 21.56
N LEU A 142 8.35 -2.00 21.12
CA LEU A 142 9.22 -1.84 19.95
C LEU A 142 10.29 -0.76 20.21
N THR A 143 11.51 -1.03 19.79
CA THR A 143 12.51 0.01 19.55
C THR A 143 13.02 -0.08 18.11
N SER A 144 12.57 0.86 17.28
CA SER A 144 12.93 0.94 15.86
C SER A 144 14.28 1.63 15.69
N VAL A 145 15.21 1.03 14.93
CA VAL A 145 16.51 1.65 14.63
C VAL A 145 16.37 2.42 13.33
N VAL A 146 16.47 3.75 13.43
CA VAL A 146 16.28 4.68 12.32
C VAL A 146 17.57 5.44 12.06
N ARG A 147 17.90 5.67 10.80
CA ARG A 147 19.14 6.35 10.41
C ARG A 147 18.86 7.74 9.90
N THR A 148 19.68 8.69 10.32
CA THR A 148 19.66 10.05 9.78
C THR A 148 20.22 10.08 8.35
N VAL A 149 19.40 10.57 7.44
CA VAL A 149 19.77 10.84 6.04
C VAL A 149 20.17 12.30 5.91
N PHE A 150 21.30 12.53 5.25
CA PHE A 150 21.81 13.87 4.96
C PHE A 150 21.83 14.05 3.44
N THR A 151 20.89 14.83 2.91
CA THR A 151 20.93 15.30 1.52
C THR A 151 21.31 16.78 1.46
N LYS A 152 21.92 17.21 0.35
CA LYS A 152 22.17 18.62 0.05
C LYS A 152 20.94 19.30 -0.55
N HIS A 153 20.03 18.54 -1.17
CA HIS A 153 18.83 19.03 -1.85
C HIS A 153 17.58 18.36 -1.28
N LEU A 154 16.63 19.17 -0.78
CA LEU A 154 15.38 18.70 -0.18
C LEU A 154 14.49 17.90 -1.14
N THR A 155 14.64 18.12 -2.45
CA THR A 155 13.93 17.41 -3.53
C THR A 155 14.44 16.00 -3.79
N ASP A 156 15.63 15.65 -3.30
CA ASP A 156 16.20 14.30 -3.43
C ASP A 156 15.80 13.41 -2.24
N LEU A 157 15.22 14.00 -1.19
CA LEU A 157 14.48 13.24 -0.20
C LEU A 157 13.16 12.83 -0.85
N GLY A 158 13.00 11.55 -1.19
CA GLY A 158 11.67 11.01 -1.48
C GLY A 158 10.73 11.21 -0.29
N GLU A 159 9.50 10.73 -0.39
CA GLU A 159 8.53 10.78 0.72
C GLU A 159 8.95 9.81 1.85
N PHE A 160 9.90 10.27 2.69
CA PHE A 160 10.35 9.54 3.88
C PHE A 160 9.33 9.67 5.01
N PRO A 161 9.18 8.65 5.87
CA PRO A 161 8.31 8.72 7.04
C PRO A 161 8.72 9.84 7.98
N ILE A 162 7.72 10.48 8.60
CA ILE A 162 7.91 11.53 9.58
C ILE A 162 7.79 10.90 10.97
N TYR A 163 8.82 11.10 11.79
CA TYR A 163 8.83 10.62 13.17
C TYR A 163 8.79 11.82 14.11
N VAL A 164 7.82 11.85 15.01
CA VAL A 164 7.73 12.84 16.08
C VAL A 164 8.06 12.15 17.39
N SER A 165 9.16 12.54 18.03
CA SER A 165 9.68 11.86 19.22
C SER A 165 10.00 12.80 20.37
N ASP A 166 10.07 12.24 21.58
CA ASP A 166 10.62 12.89 22.75
C ASP A 166 12.17 12.87 22.66
N PRO A 167 12.85 14.03 22.62
CA PRO A 167 14.30 14.08 22.46
C PRO A 167 15.09 13.48 23.64
N SER A 168 14.45 13.35 24.81
CA SER A 168 15.12 12.88 26.03
C SER A 168 15.09 11.35 26.18
N THR A 169 13.97 10.72 25.77
CA THR A 169 13.73 9.29 25.94
C THR A 169 13.76 8.52 24.62
N GLY A 170 13.59 9.20 23.48
CA GLY A 170 13.39 8.57 22.19
C GLY A 170 11.99 7.95 22.03
N LEU A 171 11.05 8.23 22.93
CA LEU A 171 9.67 7.76 22.81
C LEU A 171 9.03 8.36 21.55
N LEU A 172 8.43 7.53 20.71
CA LEU A 172 7.68 7.96 19.54
C LEU A 172 6.31 8.46 20.01
N LEU A 173 6.00 9.70 19.67
CA LEU A 173 4.77 10.40 20.05
C LEU A 173 3.76 10.45 18.90
N HIS A 174 4.26 10.50 17.67
CA HIS A 174 3.45 10.42 16.47
C HIS A 174 4.31 9.90 15.32
N TYR A 175 3.68 9.16 14.42
CA TYR A 175 4.28 8.57 13.25
C TYR A 175 3.39 8.87 12.06
N VAL A 176 4.01 9.24 10.95
CA VAL A 176 3.33 9.35 9.65
C VAL A 176 4.13 8.50 8.69
N ALA A 177 3.52 7.41 8.21
CA ALA A 177 4.12 6.56 7.21
C ALA A 177 4.42 7.40 5.95
N GLY A 178 5.67 7.35 5.49
CA GLY A 178 6.05 7.95 4.22
C GLY A 178 5.70 6.99 3.10
N ARG A 179 4.98 7.45 2.07
CA ARG A 179 4.81 6.63 0.87
C ARG A 179 6.16 6.54 0.19
N ILE A 180 6.86 5.41 0.31
CA ILE A 180 7.96 5.15 -0.60
C ILE A 180 7.30 5.04 -1.96
N ALA A 181 7.38 6.10 -2.78
CA ALA A 181 7.26 5.95 -4.22
C ALA A 181 8.38 4.99 -4.60
N GLU A 182 8.07 3.68 -4.60
CA GLU A 182 8.83 2.74 -5.39
C GLU A 182 8.88 3.37 -6.76
N ASN A 183 10.10 3.63 -7.25
CA ASN A 183 10.32 4.40 -8.48
C ASN A 183 9.69 3.65 -9.66
N GLU A 184 8.39 3.77 -9.84
CA GLU A 184 7.78 3.82 -11.15
C GLU A 184 8.59 4.89 -11.89
N LYS A 185 9.23 4.47 -12.98
CA LYS A 185 9.91 5.40 -13.88
C LYS A 185 8.99 6.61 -14.07
N PRO A 186 9.51 7.84 -14.14
CA PRO A 186 8.73 8.96 -14.64
C PRO A 186 8.46 8.68 -16.12
N GLY A 187 7.46 7.86 -16.39
CA GLY A 187 6.71 7.92 -17.62
C GLY A 187 6.06 9.30 -17.69
N PRO A 188 5.67 9.77 -18.87
CA PRO A 188 5.11 11.11 -19.07
C PRO A 188 3.77 11.36 -18.34
N LEU A 189 3.35 10.47 -17.42
CA LEU A 189 2.11 10.51 -16.65
C LEU A 189 2.27 10.41 -15.11
N SER A 190 3.48 10.48 -14.53
CA SER A 190 3.63 10.53 -13.04
C SER A 190 3.85 11.96 -12.54
N SER A 191 2.82 12.80 -12.62
CA SER A 191 2.85 14.15 -12.05
C SER A 191 1.58 14.57 -11.30
N SER A 192 0.79 13.62 -10.81
CA SER A 192 -0.45 13.92 -10.09
C SER A 192 -0.74 13.00 -8.91
N LEU A 193 0.28 12.57 -8.16
CA LEU A 193 0.07 12.25 -6.74
C LEU A 193 0.24 13.56 -5.97
N PRO A 194 -0.74 13.98 -5.14
CA PRO A 194 -0.65 15.23 -4.43
C PRO A 194 0.52 15.14 -3.44
N SER A 195 1.57 15.93 -3.70
CA SER A 195 2.62 16.17 -2.71
C SER A 195 1.95 16.55 -1.39
N ILE A 196 2.15 15.78 -0.32
CA ILE A 196 1.57 16.10 0.99
C ILE A 196 2.25 17.40 1.47
N LYS A 197 1.57 18.55 1.29
CA LYS A 197 2.12 19.89 1.59
C LYS A 197 2.04 20.26 3.07
N SER A 198 1.28 19.51 3.85
CA SER A 198 1.03 19.78 5.27
C SER A 198 0.92 18.48 6.05
N ILE A 199 1.57 18.44 7.22
CA ILE A 199 1.54 17.31 8.16
C ILE A 199 0.69 17.75 9.34
N ASN A 200 -0.31 16.96 9.71
CA ASN A 200 -1.12 17.22 10.90
C ASN A 200 -0.48 16.51 12.10
N VAL A 201 -0.08 17.27 13.12
CA VAL A 201 0.47 16.71 14.36
C VAL A 201 -0.49 17.08 15.49
N PRO A 202 -1.06 16.09 16.23
CA PRO A 202 -2.02 16.36 17.28
C PRO A 202 -1.53 17.37 18.31
N SER A 203 -2.33 18.43 18.55
CA SER A 203 -1.96 19.52 19.47
C SER A 203 -1.74 19.04 20.91
N GLN A 204 -2.38 17.94 21.30
CA GLN A 204 -2.26 17.30 22.61
C GLN A 204 -0.81 16.92 22.95
N ILE A 205 -0.02 16.50 21.95
CA ILE A 205 1.39 16.12 22.13
C ILE A 205 2.21 17.31 22.67
N PHE A 206 1.92 18.51 22.18
CA PHE A 206 2.60 19.74 22.61
C PHE A 206 2.09 20.27 23.95
N LEU A 207 0.87 19.90 24.36
CA LEU A 207 0.30 20.28 25.66
C LEU A 207 0.82 19.39 26.79
N GLU A 208 1.05 18.10 26.51
CA GLU A 208 1.48 17.12 27.52
C GLU A 208 3.00 17.07 27.73
N ARG A 209 3.80 17.47 26.73
CA ARG A 209 5.26 17.33 26.74
C ARG A 209 5.97 18.68 26.67
N ALA A 210 7.02 18.82 27.48
CA ALA A 210 7.84 20.03 27.51
C ALA A 210 8.77 20.19 26.28
N SER A 211 9.09 19.09 25.58
CA SER A 211 9.95 19.11 24.40
C SER A 211 9.54 18.02 23.41
N VAL A 212 9.41 18.39 22.15
CA VAL A 212 9.05 17.51 21.03
C VAL A 212 10.04 17.74 19.90
N LYS A 213 10.52 16.66 19.28
CA LYS A 213 11.43 16.71 18.12
C LYS A 213 10.77 16.06 16.92
N ILE A 214 10.62 16.83 15.84
CA ILE A 214 10.07 16.35 14.57
C ILE A 214 11.24 16.01 13.65
N HIS A 215 11.24 14.78 13.14
CA HIS A 215 12.25 14.25 12.24
C HIS A 215 11.65 14.02 10.86
N THR A 216 12.20 14.70 9.85
CA THR A 216 11.78 14.60 8.44
C THR A 216 12.85 13.96 7.55
N ASN A 217 13.96 13.53 8.15
CA ASN A 217 15.13 13.04 7.44
C ASN A 217 15.63 11.70 8.01
N LEU A 218 14.71 10.90 8.57
CA LEU A 218 15.02 9.57 9.06
C LEU A 218 14.57 8.52 8.04
N CYS A 219 15.36 7.47 7.90
CA CYS A 219 14.97 6.28 7.15
C CYS A 219 15.00 5.05 8.08
N SER A 220 14.06 4.13 7.88
CA SER A 220 14.13 2.82 8.53
C SER A 220 15.39 2.08 8.07
N THR A 221 16.04 1.39 9.00
CA THR A 221 17.18 0.52 8.69
C THR A 221 16.77 -0.95 8.51
N ASN A 222 15.47 -1.26 8.65
CA ASN A 222 14.90 -2.61 8.73
C ASN A 222 15.62 -3.48 9.76
N LEU A 223 16.04 -2.84 10.85
CA LEU A 223 16.63 -3.42 12.04
C LEU A 223 15.85 -2.86 13.23
N SER A 224 15.23 -3.73 13.99
CA SER A 224 14.38 -3.32 15.10
C SER A 224 14.48 -4.30 16.25
N ILE A 225 14.17 -3.83 17.46
CA ILE A 225 14.17 -4.66 18.67
C ILE A 225 12.73 -4.83 19.11
N TYR A 226 12.31 -6.08 19.18
CA TYR A 226 10.95 -6.46 19.52
C TYR A 226 10.94 -7.07 20.92
N SER A 227 9.94 -6.69 21.70
CA SER A 227 9.64 -7.33 22.98
C SER A 227 9.12 -8.76 22.75
N SER A 228 9.33 -9.65 23.72
CA SER A 228 8.85 -11.05 23.67
C SER A 228 7.35 -11.20 23.42
N ASN A 229 6.54 -10.17 23.66
CA ASN A 229 5.08 -10.20 23.49
C ASN A 229 4.63 -9.80 22.08
N VAL A 230 5.51 -9.22 21.27
CA VAL A 230 5.14 -8.71 19.93
C VAL A 230 4.67 -9.81 18.98
N PRO A 231 5.25 -11.03 18.94
CA PRO A 231 4.73 -12.10 18.08
C PRO A 231 3.25 -12.43 18.36
N ALA A 232 2.85 -12.48 19.64
CA ALA A 232 1.46 -12.69 20.03
C ALA A 232 0.56 -11.53 19.59
N LEU A 233 1.06 -10.28 19.62
CA LEU A 233 0.32 -9.12 19.10
C LEU A 233 0.07 -9.23 17.59
N TYR A 234 1.04 -9.71 16.81
CA TYR A 234 0.82 -9.98 15.37
C TYR A 234 -0.15 -11.15 15.12
N THR A 235 -0.26 -12.09 16.06
CA THR A 235 -1.26 -13.17 15.97
C THR A 235 -2.67 -12.64 16.25
N GLU A 236 -2.81 -11.67 17.17
CA GLU A 236 -4.09 -11.02 17.48
C GLU A 236 -4.50 -9.97 16.41
N LEU A 237 -3.53 -9.22 15.88
CA LEU A 237 -3.68 -8.23 14.82
C LEU A 237 -3.34 -8.83 13.45
N PHE A 238 -4.28 -9.60 12.88
CA PHE A 238 -4.03 -10.34 11.64
C PHE A 238 -3.75 -9.43 10.42
N ASP A 239 -4.30 -8.21 10.42
CA ASP A 239 -4.09 -7.18 9.37
C ASP A 239 -2.69 -6.55 9.40
N CYS A 240 -1.90 -6.76 10.46
CA CYS A 240 -0.55 -6.20 10.55
C CYS A 240 0.46 -7.04 9.76
N HIS A 241 1.00 -6.49 8.68
CA HIS A 241 1.98 -7.18 7.81
C HIS A 241 3.42 -6.66 8.01
N SER A 242 3.58 -5.37 8.32
CA SER A 242 4.86 -4.68 8.40
C SER A 242 5.17 -4.12 9.79
N GLU A 243 6.40 -3.63 9.99
CA GLU A 243 6.75 -2.84 11.19
C GLU A 243 5.97 -1.52 11.23
N ALA A 244 5.76 -0.88 10.07
CA ALA A 244 5.03 0.38 10.00
C ALA A 244 3.58 0.21 10.44
N ASP A 245 2.93 -0.90 10.03
CA ASP A 245 1.55 -1.22 10.40
C ASP A 245 1.43 -1.45 11.92
N LEU A 246 2.42 -2.12 12.53
CA LEU A 246 2.45 -2.29 13.98
C LEU A 246 2.63 -0.95 14.72
N ILE A 247 3.45 -0.05 14.18
CA ILE A 247 3.62 1.29 14.75
C ILE A 247 2.30 2.06 14.66
N GLN A 248 1.62 2.00 13.51
CA GLN A 248 0.33 2.62 13.26
C GLN A 248 -0.71 2.06 14.25
N ALA A 249 -0.87 0.73 14.29
CA ALA A 249 -1.76 0.02 15.20
C ALA A 249 -1.52 0.33 16.68
N ALA A 250 -0.26 0.57 17.07
CA ALA A 250 0.06 0.99 18.43
C ALA A 250 -0.46 2.40 18.77
N PHE A 251 -0.57 3.30 17.77
CA PHE A 251 -1.11 4.65 17.93
C PHE A 251 -2.63 4.69 17.87
N ASP A 252 -3.26 4.03 16.90
CA ASP A 252 -4.71 4.11 16.69
C ASP A 252 -5.47 3.30 17.75
N ASN A 253 -4.95 2.13 18.13
CA ASN A 253 -5.53 1.28 19.17
C ASN A 253 -4.88 1.47 20.54
N HIS A 254 -4.58 2.73 20.90
CA HIS A 254 -3.86 3.09 22.12
C HIS A 254 -4.54 2.58 23.42
N GLU A 255 -5.86 2.38 23.40
CA GLU A 255 -6.66 1.85 24.52
C GLU A 255 -6.61 0.31 24.64
N VAL A 256 -6.38 -0.41 23.53
CA VAL A 256 -6.47 -1.88 23.47
C VAL A 256 -5.08 -2.53 23.54
N LEU A 257 -4.10 -2.01 22.79
CA LEU A 257 -2.73 -2.53 22.81
C LEU A 257 -1.89 -1.95 23.94
N GLY A 258 -2.12 -0.69 24.30
CA GLY A 258 -1.40 0.01 25.38
C GLY A 258 0.13 0.00 25.27
N GLY A 259 0.68 -0.29 24.09
CA GLY A 259 2.10 -0.48 23.83
C GLY A 259 2.79 0.79 23.38
N THR A 260 3.97 1.09 23.95
CA THR A 260 4.77 2.26 23.59
C THR A 260 5.87 1.88 22.61
N VAL A 261 6.07 2.71 21.59
CA VAL A 261 7.12 2.57 20.58
C VAL A 261 8.24 3.57 20.84
N TYR A 262 9.50 3.13 20.77
CA TYR A 262 10.68 3.97 20.88
C TYR A 262 11.46 3.98 19.57
N ILE A 263 12.19 5.07 19.31
CA ILE A 263 13.12 5.18 18.19
C ILE A 263 14.55 5.38 18.68
N HIS A 264 15.49 4.73 18.00
CA HIS A 264 16.92 4.93 18.21
C HIS A 264 17.54 5.50 16.94
N ALA A 265 17.75 6.82 16.92
CA ALA A 265 18.32 7.52 15.78
C ALA A 265 19.85 7.40 15.73
N ILE A 266 20.39 6.91 14.62
CA ILE A 266 21.83 6.76 14.38
C ILE A 266 22.33 7.75 13.31
N ASP A 267 23.41 8.48 13.63
CA ASP A 267 24.03 9.48 12.74
C ASP A 267 25.31 8.94 12.05
N ASP A 268 26.14 8.20 12.80
CA ASP A 268 27.51 7.80 12.42
C ASP A 268 27.70 6.30 12.14
N PHE A 269 26.80 5.46 12.64
CA PHE A 269 26.86 4.01 12.49
C PHE A 269 26.03 3.57 11.28
N PHE A 270 26.59 2.68 10.48
CA PHE A 270 25.97 2.16 9.28
C PHE A 270 25.11 0.94 9.65
N SER A 271 23.84 0.94 9.26
CA SER A 271 22.95 -0.22 9.23
C SER A 271 22.02 -0.03 8.04
N GLN A 272 22.17 -0.85 6.98
CA GLN A 272 21.27 -0.82 5.84
C GLN A 272 21.33 -2.16 5.09
N ARG A 273 20.25 -2.50 4.39
CA ARG A 273 20.21 -3.64 3.46
C ARG A 273 21.24 -3.42 2.34
N MET A 274 22.06 -4.42 2.06
CA MET A 274 23.04 -4.39 0.96
C MET A 274 22.42 -4.15 -0.43
N ALA A 275 21.15 -4.49 -0.59
CA ALA A 275 20.38 -4.24 -1.82
C ALA A 275 20.11 -2.73 -2.04
N ASP A 276 19.96 -1.96 -0.95
CA ASP A 276 19.65 -0.52 -0.98
C ASP A 276 20.92 0.35 -0.91
N PHE A 277 22.09 -0.29 -0.86
CA PHE A 277 23.39 0.36 -0.69
C PHE A 277 23.76 1.26 -1.88
N GLY A 278 23.26 0.94 -3.09
CA GLY A 278 23.44 1.76 -4.29
C GLY A 278 22.82 3.17 -4.16
N PHE A 279 21.71 3.28 -3.44
CA PHE A 279 21.04 4.55 -3.17
C PHE A 279 21.84 5.43 -2.19
N ALA A 280 22.44 4.83 -1.14
CA ALA A 280 23.23 5.54 -0.13
C ALA A 280 24.57 6.08 -0.65
N ILE A 281 25.24 5.36 -1.56
CA ILE A 281 26.51 5.78 -2.17
C ILE A 281 26.33 7.05 -3.01
N ASN A 282 25.21 7.17 -3.73
CA ASN A 282 24.93 8.34 -4.57
C ASN A 282 24.73 9.63 -3.76
N GLN A 283 24.17 9.55 -2.55
CA GLN A 283 23.89 10.73 -1.72
C GLN A 283 25.11 11.31 -0.97
N LYS A 284 26.13 10.50 -0.65
CA LYS A 284 27.30 10.94 0.15
C LYS A 284 28.64 10.90 -0.59
N ARG A 285 28.67 10.73 -1.92
CA ARG A 285 29.92 10.54 -2.71
C ARG A 285 31.01 11.59 -2.45
N ASP A 286 30.65 12.84 -2.16
CA ASP A 286 31.61 13.93 -1.92
C ASP A 286 32.09 14.08 -0.47
N LYS A 287 31.40 13.48 0.50
CA LYS A 287 31.71 13.57 1.95
C LYS A 287 32.09 12.23 2.56
N PHE A 288 32.09 11.17 1.76
CA PHE A 288 32.59 9.86 2.16
C PHE A 288 34.11 9.94 2.32
N ASP A 289 34.55 10.43 3.47
CA ASP A 289 35.95 10.29 3.87
C ASP A 289 36.15 8.82 4.17
N THR A 290 36.71 8.09 3.21
CA THR A 290 37.10 6.69 3.38
C THR A 290 37.90 6.51 4.67
N ASN A 291 38.61 7.56 5.13
CA ASN A 291 39.39 7.60 6.39
C ASN A 291 38.59 7.46 7.69
N LEU A 292 37.26 7.65 7.73
CA LEU A 292 36.44 7.42 8.93
C LEU A 292 36.38 5.92 9.30
N ILE A 293 36.47 5.03 8.31
CA ILE A 293 36.71 3.60 8.53
C ILE A 293 38.13 3.37 9.08
N TYR A 294 39.10 4.25 8.77
CA TYR A 294 40.52 4.11 9.10
C TYR A 294 40.95 4.67 10.48
N LYS A 295 40.11 5.40 11.22
CA LYS A 295 40.49 5.96 12.53
C LYS A 295 39.55 5.61 13.69
N ARG A 296 39.66 4.40 14.22
CA ARG A 296 39.60 4.16 15.68
C ARG A 296 40.18 2.79 16.04
N ASN A 297 41.01 2.75 17.09
CA ASN A 297 41.83 1.62 17.52
C ASN A 297 41.01 0.56 18.29
N ALA A 298 41.27 -0.72 17.97
CA ALA A 298 40.95 -1.99 18.68
C ALA A 298 39.50 -2.53 18.63
N PRO A 299 39.24 -3.85 18.78
CA PRO A 299 39.93 -5.07 18.33
C PRO A 299 39.29 -5.71 17.08
N PHE A 300 38.30 -5.08 16.44
CA PHE A 300 37.50 -5.67 15.35
C PHE A 300 38.12 -5.46 13.95
N GLN A 301 39.31 -6.02 13.72
CA GLN A 301 39.94 -5.97 12.38
C GLN A 301 39.17 -6.75 11.30
N VAL A 302 38.33 -7.72 11.68
CA VAL A 302 37.57 -8.58 10.76
C VAL A 302 36.44 -7.81 10.06
N LEU A 303 35.63 -7.03 10.81
CA LEU A 303 34.59 -6.14 10.25
C LEU A 303 35.19 -5.12 9.28
N ARG A 304 36.37 -4.59 9.60
CA ARG A 304 37.07 -3.62 8.77
C ARG A 304 37.44 -4.18 7.41
N LYS A 305 37.85 -5.45 7.34
CA LYS A 305 38.22 -6.13 6.09
C LYS A 305 36.98 -6.53 5.31
N LEU A 306 35.95 -7.02 6.00
CA LEU A 306 34.68 -7.45 5.40
C LEU A 306 33.91 -6.31 4.73
N VAL A 307 33.81 -5.17 5.42
CA VAL A 307 33.19 -3.94 4.94
C VAL A 307 34.04 -3.32 3.83
N ASN A 308 35.38 -3.30 3.94
CA ASN A 308 36.24 -2.76 2.88
C ASN A 308 36.21 -3.57 1.57
N ASP A 309 36.27 -4.89 1.63
CA ASP A 309 36.29 -5.74 0.43
C ASP A 309 34.91 -5.71 -0.27
N SER A 310 33.81 -5.62 0.50
CA SER A 310 32.44 -5.62 -0.01
C SER A 310 31.97 -4.23 -0.51
N LEU A 311 32.48 -3.13 0.08
CA LEU A 311 32.24 -1.76 -0.37
C LEU A 311 32.85 -1.48 -1.76
N ILE A 312 34.04 -2.04 -2.02
CA ILE A 312 34.70 -1.89 -3.33
C ILE A 312 33.95 -2.67 -4.43
N GLU A 313 33.31 -3.79 -4.07
CA GLU A 313 32.50 -4.58 -5.02
C GLU A 313 31.12 -3.93 -5.27
N CYS A 314 30.46 -3.38 -4.24
CA CYS A 314 29.13 -2.76 -4.38
C CYS A 314 29.16 -1.39 -5.09
N THR A 315 30.26 -0.65 -5.02
CA THR A 315 30.46 0.63 -5.75
C THR A 315 30.58 0.48 -7.27
N ARG A 316 30.68 -0.75 -7.79
CA ARG A 316 30.75 -1.06 -9.24
C ARG A 316 29.41 -1.43 -9.87
N LEU A 317 28.33 -1.45 -9.08
CA LEU A 317 27.00 -1.78 -9.58
C LEU A 317 26.39 -0.57 -10.31
N ASN A 318 26.09 -0.76 -11.59
CA ASN A 318 25.27 0.17 -12.37
C ASN A 318 23.79 -0.05 -11.97
N PRO A 319 22.98 0.99 -11.73
CA PRO A 319 21.60 0.87 -11.24
C PRO A 319 20.72 -0.08 -12.07
N GLU A 320 20.99 -0.19 -13.37
CA GLU A 320 20.24 -1.02 -14.31
C GLU A 320 20.36 -2.54 -14.06
N ASN A 321 21.49 -3.02 -13.53
CA ASN A 321 21.70 -4.45 -13.27
C ASN A 321 20.98 -4.97 -12.01
N TYR A 322 20.54 -4.07 -11.13
CA TYR A 322 19.76 -4.41 -9.94
C TYR A 322 18.28 -4.60 -10.29
N LEU A 323 17.75 -3.74 -11.17
CA LEU A 323 16.37 -3.79 -11.66
C LEU A 323 16.07 -5.07 -12.46
N SER A 324 17.05 -5.59 -13.21
CA SER A 324 16.86 -6.83 -13.97
C SER A 324 16.73 -8.08 -13.09
N THR A 325 17.23 -8.07 -11.86
CA THR A 325 17.15 -9.24 -10.95
C THR A 325 15.86 -9.33 -10.13
N LEU A 326 14.99 -8.31 -10.26
CA LEU A 326 13.66 -8.22 -9.65
C LEU A 326 12.53 -8.50 -10.65
N ASN A 327 12.82 -8.56 -11.96
CA ASN A 327 11.81 -8.61 -13.00
C ASN A 327 11.50 -10.03 -13.54
N ASP A 328 12.16 -11.08 -13.04
CA ASP A 328 12.11 -12.40 -13.70
C ASP A 328 11.17 -13.42 -13.05
N ASP A 329 10.48 -13.12 -11.95
CA ASP A 329 9.42 -13.99 -11.41
C ASP A 329 8.41 -13.10 -10.69
N GLU A 330 7.20 -12.92 -11.24
CA GLU A 330 5.90 -12.79 -10.54
C GLU A 330 4.76 -12.72 -11.59
N GLU A 331 4.24 -13.88 -12.01
CA GLU A 331 2.80 -14.04 -12.24
C GLU A 331 2.26 -14.77 -11.00
N SER A 332 1.67 -14.03 -10.08
CA SER A 332 0.91 -14.55 -8.95
C SER A 332 -0.14 -13.51 -8.58
N ASP A 333 -1.37 -13.75 -9.01
CA ASP A 333 -2.54 -13.04 -8.51
C ASP A 333 -2.61 -13.20 -6.99
N ASN A 334 -2.57 -12.10 -6.26
CA ASN A 334 -3.01 -12.00 -4.88
C ASN A 334 -3.69 -10.64 -4.70
N GLU A 335 -5.01 -10.72 -4.57
CA GLU A 335 -5.83 -9.69 -3.97
C GLU A 335 -5.29 -9.35 -2.58
N SER A 336 -5.13 -8.06 -2.29
CA SER A 336 -4.84 -7.57 -0.95
C SER A 336 -5.87 -6.51 -0.60
N GLU A 337 -6.77 -6.93 0.29
CA GLU A 337 -7.67 -6.08 1.05
C GLU A 337 -6.87 -5.09 1.90
N SER A 338 -7.32 -3.84 1.95
CA SER A 338 -6.73 -2.79 2.81
C SER A 338 -7.72 -2.37 3.90
N SER A 339 -7.43 -2.74 5.13
CA SER A 339 -8.08 -2.25 6.35
C SER A 339 -7.21 -1.18 7.02
N SER A 340 -7.50 0.07 6.66
CA SER A 340 -7.66 1.28 7.51
C SER A 340 -6.64 1.61 8.61
N GLU A 341 -5.92 2.72 8.44
CA GLU A 341 -5.68 3.73 9.51
C GLU A 341 -5.65 5.16 8.92
N GLN A 342 -6.13 6.11 9.72
CA GLN A 342 -6.68 7.41 9.34
C GLN A 342 -5.63 8.39 8.75
N SER A 343 -5.37 8.31 7.45
CA SER A 343 -5.50 9.54 6.67
C SER A 343 -6.98 9.93 6.68
N GLU A 344 -7.35 11.19 6.49
CA GLU A 344 -8.59 11.41 5.72
C GLU A 344 -8.30 10.77 4.35
N ILE A 345 -8.44 9.45 4.28
CA ILE A 345 -8.79 8.73 3.08
C ILE A 345 -10.00 9.52 2.60
N ASP A 346 -9.93 10.02 1.37
CA ASP A 346 -11.12 10.58 0.77
C ASP A 346 -12.11 9.43 0.76
N ASP A 347 -13.01 9.39 1.75
CA ASP A 347 -13.96 8.29 1.96
C ASP A 347 -14.72 8.06 0.65
N ASP A 348 -14.90 9.12 -0.13
CA ASP A 348 -15.44 9.11 -1.49
C ASP A 348 -14.56 8.36 -2.52
N GLU A 349 -13.24 8.47 -2.45
CA GLU A 349 -12.29 7.79 -3.36
C GLU A 349 -12.18 6.30 -3.05
N VAL A 350 -12.14 5.92 -1.76
CA VAL A 350 -12.17 4.51 -1.37
C VAL A 350 -13.52 3.88 -1.65
N PHE A 351 -14.61 4.58 -1.32
CA PHE A 351 -15.94 4.12 -1.69
C PHE A 351 -16.10 3.96 -3.20
N PHE A 352 -15.54 4.87 -4.00
CA PHE A 352 -15.52 4.74 -5.45
C PHE A 352 -14.74 3.50 -5.92
N SER A 353 -13.58 3.22 -5.35
CA SER A 353 -12.80 2.02 -5.68
C SER A 353 -13.60 0.75 -5.38
N GLU A 354 -14.22 0.66 -4.20
CA GLU A 354 -15.01 -0.51 -3.82
C GLU A 354 -16.23 -0.73 -4.73
N VAL A 355 -16.97 0.33 -5.04
CA VAL A 355 -18.12 0.24 -5.95
C VAL A 355 -17.66 -0.21 -7.33
N LEU A 356 -16.54 0.32 -7.82
CA LEU A 356 -15.96 -0.06 -9.11
C LEU A 356 -15.53 -1.53 -9.12
N ASP A 357 -14.86 -2.00 -8.08
CA ASP A 357 -14.41 -3.39 -7.96
C ASP A 357 -15.60 -4.36 -7.85
N SER A 358 -16.65 -4.01 -7.09
CA SER A 358 -17.90 -4.76 -7.05
C SER A 358 -18.56 -4.86 -8.43
N LEU A 359 -18.56 -3.78 -9.22
CA LEU A 359 -19.09 -3.83 -10.59
C LEU A 359 -18.17 -4.62 -11.54
N ILE A 360 -16.85 -4.57 -11.40
CA ILE A 360 -15.91 -5.39 -12.19
C ILE A 360 -16.17 -6.87 -11.93
N ARG A 361 -16.17 -7.29 -10.65
CA ARG A 361 -16.52 -8.68 -10.27
C ARG A 361 -17.92 -9.05 -10.73
N GLY A 362 -18.89 -8.15 -10.56
CA GLY A 362 -20.24 -8.33 -11.08
C GLY A 362 -20.28 -8.59 -12.59
N TYR A 363 -19.44 -7.89 -13.34
CA TYR A 363 -19.36 -7.99 -14.79
C TYR A 363 -18.60 -9.24 -15.27
N GLU A 364 -17.53 -9.66 -14.59
CA GLU A 364 -16.72 -10.81 -15.01
C GLU A 364 -17.23 -12.14 -14.45
N GLU A 365 -17.68 -12.16 -13.20
CA GLU A 365 -18.08 -13.38 -12.47
C GLU A 365 -19.59 -13.65 -12.47
N ALA A 366 -20.39 -12.75 -13.06
CA ALA A 366 -21.85 -12.86 -13.14
C ALA A 366 -22.56 -12.97 -11.77
N ILE A 367 -22.12 -12.12 -10.83
CA ILE A 367 -22.76 -11.94 -9.52
C ILE A 367 -24.20 -11.42 -9.73
N LYS A 368 -25.13 -11.88 -8.88
CA LYS A 368 -26.53 -11.44 -8.92
C LYS A 368 -26.67 -9.97 -8.52
N ASN A 369 -27.54 -9.23 -9.21
CA ASN A 369 -27.81 -7.82 -8.93
C ASN A 369 -28.23 -7.54 -7.47
N GLU A 370 -28.97 -8.44 -6.83
CA GLU A 370 -29.34 -8.32 -5.40
C GLU A 370 -28.10 -8.28 -4.48
N ASN A 371 -27.06 -9.06 -4.79
CA ASN A 371 -25.84 -9.09 -4.00
C ASN A 371 -25.04 -7.79 -4.19
N LEU A 372 -24.98 -7.27 -5.42
CA LEU A 372 -24.33 -5.97 -5.70
C LEU A 372 -25.02 -4.83 -4.94
N VAL A 373 -26.36 -4.86 -4.83
CA VAL A 373 -27.11 -3.89 -4.00
C VAL A 373 -26.70 -4.00 -2.53
N LEU A 374 -26.50 -5.21 -2.01
CA LEU A 374 -26.07 -5.43 -0.63
C LEU A 374 -24.63 -4.97 -0.39
N GLU A 375 -23.71 -5.27 -1.31
CA GLU A 375 -22.31 -4.81 -1.24
C GLU A 375 -22.23 -3.28 -1.20
N VAL A 376 -22.85 -2.59 -2.16
CA VAL A 376 -22.82 -1.13 -2.23
C VAL A 376 -23.48 -0.46 -1.03
N ASN A 377 -24.61 -1.00 -0.52
CA ASN A 377 -25.23 -0.47 0.70
C ASN A 377 -24.38 -0.73 1.94
N SER A 378 -23.71 -1.89 2.01
CA SER A 378 -22.77 -2.18 3.10
C SER A 378 -21.61 -1.19 3.09
N SER A 379 -20.98 -0.97 1.93
CA SER A 379 -19.89 0.00 1.75
C SER A 379 -20.34 1.44 2.05
N LYS A 380 -21.53 1.85 1.58
CA LYS A 380 -22.11 3.16 1.91
C LYS A 380 -22.17 3.38 3.42
N HIS A 381 -22.64 2.38 4.17
CA HIS A 381 -22.75 2.47 5.62
C HIS A 381 -21.38 2.38 6.31
N ALA A 382 -20.42 1.67 5.73
CA ALA A 382 -19.06 1.58 6.25
C ALA A 382 -18.32 2.93 6.17
N TYR A 383 -18.44 3.65 5.06
CA TYR A 383 -17.77 4.94 4.82
C TYR A 383 -18.66 6.16 5.10
N ASN A 384 -19.86 5.97 5.65
CA ASN A 384 -20.81 7.04 5.98
C ASN A 384 -21.11 7.99 4.79
N ILE A 385 -21.23 7.42 3.59
CA ILE A 385 -21.42 8.17 2.34
C ILE A 385 -22.88 8.62 2.18
N GLY A 386 -23.07 9.88 1.76
CA GLY A 386 -24.36 10.45 1.44
C GLY A 386 -25.04 9.68 0.31
N ILE A 387 -26.38 9.57 0.31
CA ILE A 387 -27.06 8.83 -0.75
C ILE A 387 -26.84 9.47 -2.13
N ASP A 388 -26.66 10.78 -2.17
CA ASP A 388 -26.38 11.53 -3.40
C ASP A 388 -25.00 11.16 -3.97
N ASP A 389 -24.00 11.05 -3.10
CA ASP A 389 -22.65 10.63 -3.45
C ASP A 389 -22.63 9.16 -3.91
N VAL A 390 -23.52 8.30 -3.37
CA VAL A 390 -23.72 6.94 -3.89
C VAL A 390 -24.18 6.97 -5.33
N TYR A 391 -25.18 7.79 -5.67
CA TYR A 391 -25.68 7.90 -7.03
C TYR A 391 -24.59 8.38 -8.00
N ALA A 392 -23.85 9.42 -7.62
CA ALA A 392 -22.73 9.94 -8.41
C ALA A 392 -21.62 8.88 -8.58
N THR A 393 -21.30 8.14 -7.52
CA THR A 393 -20.27 7.09 -7.53
C THR A 393 -20.66 5.95 -8.47
N ILE A 394 -21.91 5.47 -8.43
CA ILE A 394 -22.38 4.40 -9.32
C ILE A 394 -22.33 4.86 -10.78
N ALA A 395 -22.78 6.09 -11.08
CA ALA A 395 -22.72 6.65 -12.43
C ALA A 395 -21.29 6.72 -12.96
N LYS A 396 -20.35 7.18 -12.12
CA LYS A 396 -18.92 7.24 -12.44
C LYS A 396 -18.34 5.84 -12.64
N ALA A 397 -18.63 4.90 -11.74
CA ALA A 397 -18.09 3.55 -11.79
C ALA A 397 -18.56 2.79 -13.04
N LEU A 398 -19.83 2.95 -13.42
CA LEU A 398 -20.39 2.38 -14.64
C LEU A 398 -19.63 2.81 -15.90
N LEU A 399 -19.25 4.09 -15.99
CA LEU A 399 -18.48 4.63 -17.11
C LEU A 399 -16.97 4.30 -17.04
N CYS A 400 -16.42 4.13 -15.84
CA CYS A 400 -15.02 3.73 -15.66
C CYS A 400 -14.79 2.23 -15.93
N LEU A 401 -15.82 1.39 -15.76
CA LEU A 401 -15.73 -0.07 -15.82
C LEU A 401 -15.02 -0.59 -17.09
N PRO A 402 -15.37 -0.18 -18.32
CA PRO A 402 -14.74 -0.75 -19.52
C PRO A 402 -13.22 -0.61 -19.57
N GLU A 403 -12.65 0.47 -19.03
CA GLU A 403 -11.19 0.71 -19.03
C GLU A 403 -10.44 -0.14 -17.99
N LYS A 404 -11.19 -0.71 -17.03
CA LYS A 404 -10.67 -1.52 -15.92
C LYS A 404 -10.86 -3.03 -16.09
N LEU A 405 -11.69 -3.46 -17.04
CA LEU A 405 -11.83 -4.87 -17.38
C LEU A 405 -10.55 -5.47 -17.99
N HIS A 406 -10.42 -6.80 -17.94
CA HIS A 406 -9.29 -7.50 -18.57
C HIS A 406 -9.14 -7.20 -20.06
N THR A 407 -10.25 -7.08 -20.79
CA THR A 407 -10.27 -6.68 -22.20
C THR A 407 -10.61 -5.20 -22.31
N LYS A 408 -9.61 -4.36 -22.52
CA LYS A 408 -9.78 -2.90 -22.63
C LYS A 408 -10.32 -2.49 -24.02
N PRO A 409 -11.10 -1.41 -24.11
CA PRO A 409 -11.59 -0.88 -25.38
C PRO A 409 -10.44 -0.33 -26.23
N GLY A 410 -10.43 -0.65 -27.52
CA GLY A 410 -9.51 -0.06 -28.50
C GLY A 410 -10.12 1.09 -29.30
N SER A 411 -11.43 1.32 -29.19
CA SER A 411 -12.15 2.35 -29.93
C SER A 411 -13.39 2.86 -29.20
N TYR A 412 -13.90 4.03 -29.59
CA TYR A 412 -15.15 4.61 -29.10
C TYR A 412 -16.35 3.65 -29.27
N VAL A 413 -16.38 2.87 -30.36
CA VAL A 413 -17.47 1.92 -30.65
C VAL A 413 -17.40 0.72 -29.70
N GLU A 414 -16.19 0.21 -29.44
CA GLU A 414 -15.99 -0.88 -28.49
C GLU A 414 -16.32 -0.45 -27.07
N TYR A 415 -15.88 0.75 -26.66
CA TYR A 415 -16.23 1.32 -25.35
C TYR A 415 -17.75 1.46 -25.19
N SER A 416 -18.44 2.06 -26.17
CA SER A 416 -19.92 2.19 -26.17
C SER A 416 -20.59 0.83 -25.97
N ARG A 417 -20.20 -0.18 -26.75
CA ARG A 417 -20.76 -1.53 -26.66
C ARG A 417 -20.52 -2.18 -25.29
N MET A 418 -19.36 -1.94 -24.69
CA MET A 418 -19.03 -2.47 -23.36
C MET A 418 -19.86 -1.80 -22.26
N VAL A 419 -20.06 -0.47 -22.32
CA VAL A 419 -20.94 0.25 -21.39
C VAL A 419 -22.39 -0.21 -21.56
N GLU A 420 -22.89 -0.30 -22.80
CA GLU A 420 -24.24 -0.80 -23.10
C GLU A 420 -24.46 -2.22 -22.54
N SER A 421 -23.48 -3.11 -22.74
CA SER A 421 -23.49 -4.46 -22.18
C SER A 421 -23.45 -4.48 -20.64
N ALA A 422 -22.77 -3.52 -20.01
CA ALA A 422 -22.76 -3.38 -18.55
C ALA A 422 -24.12 -2.89 -18.04
N ILE A 423 -24.75 -1.94 -18.73
CA ILE A 423 -26.10 -1.47 -18.40
C ILE A 423 -27.11 -2.61 -18.47
N ASP A 424 -27.10 -3.41 -19.55
CA ASP A 424 -27.99 -4.57 -19.69
C ASP A 424 -27.81 -5.56 -18.53
N LYS A 425 -26.56 -5.83 -18.15
CA LYS A 425 -26.24 -6.76 -17.07
C LYS A 425 -26.67 -6.24 -15.70
N PHE A 426 -26.52 -4.94 -15.48
CA PHE A 426 -26.81 -4.27 -14.21
C PHE A 426 -28.19 -3.59 -14.18
N ALA A 427 -29.08 -3.85 -15.13
CA ALA A 427 -30.38 -3.16 -15.24
C ALA A 427 -31.16 -3.14 -13.91
N GLN A 428 -31.35 -4.31 -13.29
CA GLN A 428 -32.08 -4.40 -12.02
C GLN A 428 -31.36 -3.71 -10.85
N PHE A 429 -30.02 -3.67 -10.88
CA PHE A 429 -29.21 -2.95 -9.91
C PHE A 429 -29.38 -1.43 -10.09
N LEU A 430 -29.31 -0.92 -11.32
CA LEU A 430 -29.50 0.50 -11.64
C LEU A 430 -30.91 0.98 -11.28
N LEU A 431 -31.95 0.20 -11.62
CA LEU A 431 -33.34 0.47 -11.22
C LEU A 431 -33.53 0.54 -9.70
N ASN A 432 -32.66 -0.09 -8.91
CA ASN A 432 -32.73 0.02 -7.46
C ASN A 432 -32.29 1.40 -6.94
N TYR A 433 -31.36 2.06 -7.64
CA TYR A 433 -30.79 3.35 -7.25
C TYR A 433 -31.41 4.54 -7.99
N MET A 434 -31.89 4.37 -9.22
CA MET A 434 -32.50 5.41 -10.05
C MET A 434 -34.04 5.44 -9.90
N LYS A 435 -34.54 5.74 -8.69
CA LYS A 435 -35.98 5.71 -8.37
C LYS A 435 -36.64 7.08 -8.31
N SER A 436 -35.90 8.08 -7.84
CA SER A 436 -36.41 9.45 -7.67
C SER A 436 -35.87 10.39 -8.75
N GLU A 437 -36.60 11.47 -9.02
CA GLU A 437 -36.14 12.62 -9.81
C GLU A 437 -34.72 13.06 -9.44
N GLU A 438 -34.45 13.16 -8.12
CA GLU A 438 -33.15 13.58 -7.59
C GLU A 438 -32.03 12.59 -7.97
N SER A 439 -32.27 11.28 -7.82
CA SER A 439 -31.30 10.26 -8.22
C SER A 439 -31.00 10.31 -9.73
N LYS A 440 -32.03 10.46 -10.58
CA LYS A 440 -31.87 10.56 -12.03
C LYS A 440 -31.07 11.80 -12.43
N SER A 441 -31.36 12.95 -11.81
CA SER A 441 -30.63 14.20 -12.01
C SER A 441 -29.14 14.09 -11.62
N ILE A 442 -28.83 13.41 -10.53
CA ILE A 442 -27.43 13.19 -10.10
C ILE A 442 -26.66 12.28 -11.07
N PHE A 443 -27.29 11.22 -11.59
CA PHE A 443 -26.69 10.38 -12.63
C PHE A 443 -26.38 11.21 -13.89
N LEU A 444 -27.38 11.95 -14.40
CA LEU A 444 -27.25 12.78 -15.60
C LEU A 444 -26.14 13.84 -15.47
N SER A 445 -26.15 14.61 -14.37
CA SER A 445 -25.13 15.64 -14.11
C SER A 445 -23.73 15.06 -13.92
N THR A 446 -23.61 13.86 -13.31
CA THR A 446 -22.32 13.18 -13.16
C THR A 446 -21.76 12.72 -14.50
N MET A 447 -22.58 12.12 -15.36
CA MET A 447 -22.16 11.66 -16.69
C MET A 447 -21.80 12.84 -17.60
N GLU A 448 -22.57 13.94 -17.52
CA GLU A 448 -22.25 15.21 -18.18
C GLU A 448 -20.87 15.72 -17.75
N ARG A 449 -20.64 15.83 -16.44
CA ARG A 449 -19.38 16.33 -15.90
C ARG A 449 -18.19 15.49 -16.38
N LEU A 450 -18.32 14.16 -16.41
CA LEU A 450 -17.28 13.27 -16.90
C LEU A 450 -17.01 13.45 -18.41
N CYS A 451 -18.07 13.66 -19.21
CA CYS A 451 -17.93 13.93 -20.64
C CYS A 451 -17.26 15.29 -20.91
N ILE A 452 -17.59 16.33 -20.14
CA ILE A 452 -17.01 17.67 -20.28
C ILE A 452 -15.54 17.68 -19.85
N THR A 453 -15.24 17.09 -18.69
CA THR A 453 -13.89 17.07 -18.12
C THR A 453 -12.92 16.17 -18.87
N ARG A 454 -13.42 15.30 -19.76
CA ARG A 454 -12.64 14.34 -20.56
C ARG A 454 -11.71 13.48 -19.72
N GLN A 455 -12.20 13.05 -18.55
CA GLN A 455 -11.46 12.16 -17.67
C GLN A 455 -11.35 10.73 -18.21
N LEU A 456 -12.24 10.34 -19.13
CA LEU A 456 -12.29 9.03 -19.76
C LEU A 456 -11.94 9.17 -21.25
N ASP A 457 -11.00 8.36 -21.72
CA ASP A 457 -10.37 8.51 -23.04
C ASP A 457 -11.38 8.30 -24.18
N TYR A 458 -12.40 7.47 -23.94
CA TYR A 458 -13.38 7.04 -24.93
C TYR A 458 -14.79 7.62 -24.71
N LEU A 459 -15.00 8.48 -23.70
CA LEU A 459 -16.28 9.14 -23.46
C LEU A 459 -16.37 10.46 -24.24
N ASN A 460 -17.20 10.48 -25.28
CA ASN A 460 -17.52 11.68 -26.06
C ASN A 460 -19.04 11.90 -26.11
N ASP A 461 -19.48 12.98 -26.75
CA ASP A 461 -20.89 13.35 -26.88
C ASP A 461 -21.75 12.28 -27.59
N THR A 462 -21.16 11.54 -28.53
CA THR A 462 -21.86 10.47 -29.25
C THR A 462 -22.03 9.23 -28.38
N VAL A 463 -21.00 8.86 -27.62
CA VAL A 463 -21.07 7.77 -26.64
C VAL A 463 -22.03 8.15 -25.52
N LEU A 464 -21.95 9.36 -24.98
CA LEU A 464 -22.86 9.85 -23.95
C LEU A 464 -24.32 9.72 -24.42
N ALA A 465 -24.65 10.21 -25.61
CA ALA A 465 -26.01 10.08 -26.16
C ALA A 465 -26.50 8.64 -26.23
N LYS A 466 -25.64 7.69 -26.65
CA LYS A 466 -25.98 6.27 -26.67
C LYS A 466 -26.19 5.67 -25.29
N VAL A 467 -25.35 6.04 -24.31
CA VAL A 467 -25.50 5.56 -22.94
C VAL A 467 -26.79 6.08 -22.32
N LEU A 468 -27.14 7.35 -22.56
CA LEU A 468 -28.40 7.93 -22.09
C LEU A 468 -29.62 7.24 -22.71
N TYR A 469 -29.61 7.02 -24.03
CA TYR A 469 -30.65 6.24 -24.71
C TYR A 469 -30.76 4.83 -24.13
N LYS A 470 -29.62 4.19 -23.85
CA LYS A 470 -29.60 2.84 -23.27
C LYS A 470 -30.17 2.78 -21.86
N LEU A 471 -29.96 3.83 -21.05
CA LEU A 471 -30.58 3.96 -19.72
C LEU A 471 -32.09 4.23 -19.81
N TYR A 472 -32.55 4.91 -20.86
CA TYR A 472 -33.97 5.04 -21.18
C TYR A 472 -34.59 3.70 -21.58
N GLU A 473 -33.95 2.92 -22.48
CA GLU A 473 -34.45 1.59 -22.90
C GLU A 473 -34.68 0.59 -21.75
N ILE A 474 -33.95 0.73 -20.63
CA ILE A 474 -34.08 -0.15 -19.46
C ILE A 474 -34.96 0.43 -18.35
N ASP A 475 -35.73 1.48 -18.65
CA ASP A 475 -36.60 2.21 -17.72
C ASP A 475 -35.88 2.87 -16.53
N ALA A 476 -34.56 3.08 -16.62
CA ALA A 476 -33.78 3.73 -15.57
C ALA A 476 -33.88 5.26 -15.63
N LEU A 477 -33.98 5.81 -16.84
CA LEU A 477 -34.30 7.22 -17.11
C LEU A 477 -35.63 7.29 -17.86
N ASP A 478 -36.41 8.33 -17.59
CA ASP A 478 -37.58 8.68 -18.38
C ASP A 478 -37.28 9.86 -19.30
N GLU A 479 -38.18 10.07 -20.26
CA GLU A 479 -38.13 11.19 -21.20
C GLU A 479 -38.05 12.53 -20.47
N GLU A 480 -38.94 12.78 -19.49
CA GLU A 480 -39.02 14.03 -18.74
C GLU A 480 -37.67 14.39 -18.08
N SER A 481 -36.99 13.41 -17.48
CA SER A 481 -35.68 13.57 -16.85
C SER A 481 -34.60 13.99 -17.86
N ILE A 482 -34.58 13.37 -19.03
CA ILE A 482 -33.58 13.65 -20.08
C ILE A 482 -33.84 15.02 -20.71
N LEU A 483 -35.09 15.34 -21.04
CA LEU A 483 -35.48 16.64 -21.59
C LEU A 483 -35.15 17.76 -20.61
N ARG A 484 -35.54 17.59 -19.34
CA ARG A 484 -35.25 18.57 -18.30
C ARG A 484 -33.76 18.80 -18.12
N TRP A 485 -32.94 17.74 -18.09
CA TRP A 485 -31.47 17.88 -18.04
C TRP A 485 -30.89 18.55 -19.29
N PHE A 486 -31.49 18.32 -20.45
CA PHE A 486 -31.05 18.93 -21.69
C PHE A 486 -31.34 20.45 -21.72
N GLU A 487 -32.50 20.86 -21.20
CA GLU A 487 -32.93 22.26 -21.16
C GLU A 487 -32.35 23.07 -19.98
N ASP A 488 -32.28 22.46 -18.79
CA ASP A 488 -31.88 23.11 -17.54
C ASP A 488 -30.36 22.97 -17.32
N TYR A 489 -29.60 23.89 -17.93
CA TYR A 489 -28.15 23.99 -17.77
C TYR A 489 -27.69 25.43 -17.52
N ASP A 490 -26.49 25.59 -16.96
CA ASP A 490 -25.92 26.92 -16.73
C ASP A 490 -25.50 27.53 -18.08
N MET A 491 -26.34 28.43 -18.60
CA MET A 491 -26.09 29.17 -19.83
C MET A 491 -24.78 30.01 -19.81
N SER A 492 -24.22 30.26 -18.62
CA SER A 492 -22.94 30.95 -18.44
C SER A 492 -21.73 30.01 -18.51
N ASP A 493 -21.94 28.70 -18.36
CA ASP A 493 -20.93 27.66 -18.56
C ASP A 493 -20.83 27.32 -20.05
N GLU A 494 -19.75 27.76 -20.69
CA GLU A 494 -19.51 27.55 -22.13
C GLU A 494 -19.32 26.06 -22.47
N ASP A 495 -18.87 25.22 -21.54
CA ASP A 495 -18.68 23.79 -21.78
C ASP A 495 -20.03 23.04 -21.79
N GLN A 496 -20.91 23.33 -20.83
CA GLN A 496 -22.28 22.78 -20.83
C GLN A 496 -23.06 23.21 -22.08
N LYS A 497 -22.99 24.50 -22.41
CA LYS A 497 -23.58 25.06 -23.63
C LYS A 497 -23.02 24.40 -24.88
N SER A 498 -21.71 24.17 -24.95
CA SER A 498 -21.08 23.45 -26.07
C SER A 498 -21.63 22.03 -26.20
N LEU A 499 -21.79 21.32 -25.08
CA LEU A 499 -22.32 19.96 -25.06
C LEU A 499 -23.76 19.89 -25.61
N ARG A 500 -24.65 20.81 -25.23
CA ARG A 500 -26.04 20.88 -25.73
C ARG A 500 -26.15 21.22 -27.23
N THR A 501 -25.09 21.76 -27.84
CA THR A 501 -25.06 21.99 -29.30
C THR A 501 -24.62 20.78 -30.13
N LYS A 502 -24.18 19.69 -29.49
CA LYS A 502 -23.69 18.49 -30.18
C LYS A 502 -24.82 17.77 -30.90
N ALA A 503 -24.55 17.36 -32.14
CA ALA A 503 -25.55 16.75 -33.01
C ALA A 503 -26.12 15.45 -32.43
N ALA A 504 -25.28 14.63 -31.79
CA ALA A 504 -25.72 13.36 -31.21
C ALA A 504 -26.73 13.54 -30.07
N LEU A 505 -26.52 14.51 -29.18
CA LEU A 505 -27.45 14.78 -28.07
C LEU A 505 -28.75 15.43 -28.55
N ARG A 506 -28.69 16.26 -29.59
CA ARG A 506 -29.92 16.81 -30.21
C ARG A 506 -30.74 15.72 -30.90
N GLN A 507 -30.08 14.80 -31.59
CA GLN A 507 -30.75 13.66 -32.22
C GLN A 507 -31.37 12.73 -31.18
N LEU A 508 -30.74 12.56 -30.02
CA LEU A 508 -31.34 11.83 -28.90
C LEU A 508 -32.64 12.50 -28.45
N VAL A 509 -32.60 13.80 -28.17
CA VAL A 509 -33.79 14.54 -27.71
C VAL A 509 -34.92 14.51 -28.74
N GLU A 510 -34.61 14.77 -30.02
CA GLU A 510 -35.60 14.71 -31.11
C GLU A 510 -36.19 13.30 -31.28
N ALA A 511 -35.39 12.25 -31.05
CA ALA A 511 -35.88 10.88 -31.11
C ALA A 511 -36.82 10.54 -29.94
N LEU A 512 -36.54 11.03 -28.74
CA LEU A 512 -37.40 10.82 -27.57
C LEU A 512 -38.72 11.58 -27.70
N GLU A 513 -38.69 12.85 -28.14
CA GLU A 513 -39.90 13.65 -28.37
C GLU A 513 -40.80 13.01 -29.46
N ALA A 514 -40.20 12.47 -30.53
CA ALA A 514 -40.95 11.81 -31.59
C ALA A 514 -41.59 10.47 -31.17
N GLU A 515 -40.98 9.75 -30.23
CA GLU A 515 -41.53 8.50 -29.68
C GLU A 515 -42.74 8.79 -28.77
N SER A 516 -42.73 9.92 -28.06
CA SER A 516 -43.84 10.43 -27.26
C SER A 516 -45.06 10.82 -28.12
N ASP A 517 -44.83 11.55 -29.21
CA ASP A 517 -45.89 11.99 -30.14
C ASP A 517 -46.60 10.80 -30.83
N GLU A 518 -45.90 9.68 -31.05
CA GLU A 518 -46.48 8.47 -31.66
C GLU A 518 -47.35 7.63 -30.68
N GLU A 519 -47.13 7.72 -29.36
CA GLU A 519 -47.96 7.01 -28.36
C GLU A 519 -49.27 7.75 -28.01
N GLU A 520 -49.36 9.08 -28.22
CA GLU A 520 -50.60 9.85 -27.99
C GLU A 520 -51.64 9.71 -29.12
N ASP A 521 -51.23 9.34 -30.34
CA ASP A 521 -52.10 9.22 -31.52
C ASP A 521 -52.83 7.85 -31.63
N ASP A 522 -52.50 6.85 -30.80
CA ASP A 522 -53.08 5.49 -30.83
C ASP A 522 -54.26 5.28 -29.84
N ASP A 523 -54.64 6.29 -29.05
CA ASP A 523 -55.69 6.22 -28.02
C ASP A 523 -57.03 6.94 -28.38
N ASP A 524 -57.21 7.40 -29.63
CA ASP A 524 -58.45 8.05 -30.11
C ASP A 524 -59.16 7.30 -31.26
N ASP A 525 -59.51 6.03 -31.03
CA ASP A 525 -60.47 5.29 -31.87
C ASP A 525 -61.32 4.35 -31.00
N GLY A 526 -62.23 4.93 -30.20
CA GLY A 526 -62.91 4.13 -29.18
C GLY A 526 -64.31 4.52 -28.70
N GLU A 527 -64.94 5.62 -29.09
CA GLU A 527 -66.36 5.85 -28.76
C GLU A 527 -67.08 6.68 -29.82
N ASP A 528 -67.75 5.99 -30.76
CA ASP A 528 -68.96 6.50 -31.42
C ASP A 528 -69.67 5.31 -32.10
N ASP A 529 -70.71 4.78 -31.44
CA ASP A 529 -71.99 4.38 -32.05
C ASP A 529 -72.75 3.46 -31.09
N ASP A 530 -73.57 4.07 -30.22
CA ASP A 530 -74.80 3.43 -29.73
C ASP A 530 -75.79 4.52 -29.34
N ASP A 531 -76.36 5.19 -30.35
CA ASP A 531 -77.64 5.90 -30.25
C ASP A 531 -78.63 5.34 -31.27
N ASP A 532 -79.79 4.91 -30.73
CA ASP A 532 -81.12 4.81 -31.32
C ASP A 532 -81.36 3.84 -32.52
N ASP A 533 -82.21 2.82 -32.36
CA ASP A 533 -83.67 2.94 -32.16
C ASP A 533 -84.40 1.60 -32.42
N CYS A 534 -85.63 1.49 -31.87
CA CYS A 534 -86.73 0.53 -32.16
C CYS A 534 -86.88 -0.79 -31.37
#